data_AF-A0AA35TTP5-F1
#
_entry.id   AF-A0AA35TTP5-F1
#
_cell.length_a   1.000
_cell.length_b   1.000
_cell.length_c   1.000
_cell.angle_alpha   90.00
_cell.angle_beta   90.00
_cell.angle_gamma   90.00
#
_symmetry.space_group_name_H-M   'P 1'
#
loop_
_entity.id
_entity.type
_entity.pdbx_description
1 polymer ?
#
loop_
_entity_poly.entity_id
_entity_poly.type
_entity_poly.pdbx_seq_one_letter_code
_entity_poly.pdbx_strand_id
1 'polypeptide(L)'
;MSIADIAEAEGKHPLDAFLDIALDEDLETEFAHPAGGQGDDARAERLVNPYVHISVSDGGAHTRFLVNSVWPVYFLAHWIRDNELMTLEQAHQKMSALPAAFSDMKGRGTLRVGDWADVMIYNMEELGLLYDKPRFETDFPG
;
A
#
# COMPACT_ATOMS: atom_id res chain seq x y z
N MET A 1 18.41 7.24 11.56
CA MET A 1 19.85 7.32 11.30
C MET A 1 20.06 6.78 9.90
N SER A 2 20.69 7.57 9.03
CA SER A 2 20.97 7.19 7.65
C SER A 2 22.31 6.47 7.54
N ILE A 3 22.54 5.74 6.45
CA ILE A 3 23.86 5.15 6.15
C ILE A 3 24.94 6.23 6.02
N ALA A 4 24.57 7.41 5.52
CA ALA A 4 25.50 8.54 5.45
C ALA A 4 25.92 9.01 6.84
N ASP A 5 24.99 9.05 7.81
CA ASP A 5 25.28 9.46 9.18
C ASP A 5 26.26 8.47 9.85
N ILE A 6 26.07 7.17 9.61
CA ILE A 6 26.95 6.11 10.14
C ILE A 6 28.34 6.20 9.48
N ALA A 7 28.39 6.36 8.17
CA ALA A 7 29.64 6.49 7.43
C ALA A 7 30.47 7.71 7.89
N GLU A 8 29.80 8.84 8.15
CA GLU A 8 30.45 10.03 8.71
C GLU A 8 31.01 9.77 10.11
N ALA A 9 30.23 9.13 10.99
CA ALA A 9 30.65 8.79 12.34
C ALA A 9 31.84 7.81 12.38
N GLU A 10 31.91 6.89 11.41
CA GLU A 10 32.97 5.88 11.31
C GLU A 10 34.16 6.31 10.43
N GLY A 11 34.07 7.46 9.76
CA GLY A 11 35.10 7.92 8.82
C GLY A 11 35.26 7.02 7.59
N LYS A 12 34.17 6.40 7.13
CA LYS A 12 34.13 5.46 5.99
C LYS A 12 33.42 6.08 4.79
N HIS A 13 33.61 5.48 3.61
CA HIS A 13 32.75 5.76 2.46
C HIS A 13 31.33 5.18 2.71
N PRO A 14 30.23 5.83 2.29
CA PRO A 14 28.87 5.33 2.54
C PRO A 14 28.59 3.92 2.02
N LEU A 15 29.19 3.55 0.88
CA LEU A 15 29.09 2.18 0.36
C LEU A 15 29.79 1.16 1.27
N ASP A 16 30.95 1.53 1.85
CA ASP A 16 31.69 0.63 2.72
C ASP A 16 30.91 0.43 4.03
N ALA A 17 30.38 1.51 4.62
CA ALA A 17 29.52 1.41 5.80
C ALA A 17 28.26 0.55 5.53
N PHE A 18 27.64 0.69 4.36
CA PHE A 18 26.51 -0.15 3.96
C PHE A 18 26.87 -1.64 3.90
N LEU A 19 27.98 -1.96 3.21
CA LEU A 19 28.42 -3.34 3.03
C LEU A 19 28.92 -3.97 4.34
N ASP A 20 29.64 -3.21 5.15
CA ASP A 20 30.12 -3.65 6.47
C ASP A 20 28.93 -4.02 7.37
N ILE A 21 27.91 -3.17 7.48
CA ILE A 21 26.70 -3.46 8.27
C ILE A 21 26.02 -4.74 7.76
N ALA A 22 25.84 -4.86 6.44
CA ALA A 22 25.20 -6.03 5.86
C ALA A 22 26.01 -7.30 6.15
N LEU A 23 27.34 -7.27 6.03
CA LEU A 23 28.20 -8.42 6.28
C LEU A 23 28.32 -8.78 7.76
N ASP A 24 28.35 -7.78 8.65
CA ASP A 24 28.44 -7.97 10.10
C ASP A 24 27.19 -8.66 10.67
N GLU A 25 26.03 -8.47 10.05
CA GLU A 25 24.76 -9.10 10.43
C GLU A 25 24.36 -10.26 9.52
N ASP A 26 25.31 -10.95 8.86
CA ASP A 26 25.03 -12.11 8.00
C ASP A 26 23.97 -11.86 6.91
N LEU A 27 23.88 -10.62 6.41
CA LEU A 27 22.89 -10.11 5.45
C LEU A 27 21.45 -10.01 5.97
N GLU A 28 21.24 -10.09 7.28
CA GLU A 28 19.92 -9.94 7.92
C GLU A 28 19.49 -8.47 8.07
N THR A 29 20.41 -7.50 7.98
CA THR A 29 20.04 -6.08 8.05
C THR A 29 19.16 -5.66 6.87
N GLU A 30 17.98 -5.12 7.18
CA GLU A 30 17.11 -4.51 6.17
C GLU A 30 17.42 -3.04 5.96
N PHE A 31 17.68 -2.67 4.70
CA PHE A 31 17.86 -1.29 4.29
C PHE A 31 16.62 -0.80 3.55
N ALA A 32 15.91 0.14 4.18
CA ALA A 32 14.79 0.81 3.54
C ALA A 32 15.23 2.18 3.02
N HIS A 33 14.86 2.50 1.77
CA HIS A 33 14.73 3.88 1.37
C HIS A 33 13.32 4.33 1.76
N PRO A 34 13.14 5.12 2.83
CA PRO A 34 11.82 5.64 3.15
C PRO A 34 11.38 6.46 1.93
N ALA A 35 10.36 5.97 1.21
CA ALA A 35 9.74 6.73 0.14
C ALA A 35 9.36 8.07 0.76
N GLY A 36 9.95 9.16 0.26
CA GLY A 36 9.77 10.50 0.81
C GLY A 36 8.28 10.73 1.05
N GLY A 37 7.89 10.67 2.31
CA GLY A 37 6.48 10.70 2.69
C GLY A 37 5.97 12.08 2.41
N GLN A 38 5.27 12.26 1.30
CA GLN A 38 4.27 13.30 1.23
C GLN A 38 3.34 13.01 2.42
N GLY A 39 3.27 13.94 3.37
CA GLY A 39 2.45 13.78 4.57
C GLY A 39 1.01 13.47 4.21
N ASP A 40 0.23 13.00 5.18
CA ASP A 40 -1.14 12.56 4.93
C ASP A 40 -2.00 13.64 4.28
N ASP A 41 -1.77 14.93 4.56
CA ASP A 41 -2.43 16.05 3.88
C ASP A 41 -2.26 16.02 2.35
N ALA A 42 -1.02 15.85 1.88
CA ALA A 42 -0.72 15.83 0.45
C ALA A 42 -1.23 14.56 -0.22
N ARG A 43 -1.38 13.46 0.52
CA ARG A 43 -2.06 12.25 0.03
C ARG A 43 -3.55 12.45 -0.04
N ALA A 44 -4.16 13.00 1.01
CA ALA A 44 -5.58 13.32 1.09
C ALA A 44 -6.01 14.20 -0.08
N GLU A 45 -5.26 15.26 -0.38
CA GLU A 45 -5.51 16.16 -1.51
C GLU A 45 -5.59 15.41 -2.86
N ARG A 46 -4.68 14.45 -3.09
CA ARG A 46 -4.68 13.62 -4.29
C ARG A 46 -5.84 12.63 -4.31
N LEU A 47 -6.14 12.02 -3.17
CA LEU A 47 -7.19 11.01 -3.04
C LEU A 47 -8.59 11.61 -3.31
N VAL A 48 -8.85 12.86 -2.90
CA VAL A 48 -10.12 13.54 -3.17
C VAL A 48 -10.24 14.09 -4.59
N ASN A 49 -9.14 14.17 -5.34
CA ASN A 49 -9.16 14.67 -6.70
C ASN A 49 -10.05 13.78 -7.62
N PRO A 50 -11.01 14.35 -8.37
CA PRO A 50 -11.91 13.58 -9.23
C PRO A 50 -11.21 12.94 -10.43
N TYR A 51 -10.01 13.42 -10.80
CA TYR A 51 -9.20 12.89 -11.90
C TYR A 51 -8.18 11.84 -11.44
N VAL A 52 -8.20 11.47 -10.16
CA VAL A 52 -7.31 10.45 -9.59
C VAL A 52 -8.12 9.19 -9.28
N HIS A 53 -7.69 8.08 -9.87
CA HIS A 53 -8.12 6.74 -9.48
C HIS A 53 -7.13 6.16 -8.47
N ILE A 54 -7.67 5.49 -7.46
CA ILE A 54 -6.89 4.88 -6.39
C ILE A 54 -6.67 3.42 -6.77
N SER A 55 -5.43 3.10 -7.14
CA SER A 55 -5.00 1.73 -7.35
C SER A 55 -3.50 1.67 -7.28
N VAL A 56 -3.00 0.58 -6.70
CA VAL A 56 -1.66 0.10 -6.95
C VAL A 56 -1.70 -1.43 -6.90
N SER A 57 -1.54 -2.08 -8.04
CA SER A 57 -1.40 -3.53 -8.10
C SER A 57 -0.67 -3.93 -9.36
N ASP A 58 0.53 -4.46 -9.19
CA ASP A 58 1.29 -5.17 -10.21
C ASP A 58 1.11 -6.70 -10.07
N GLY A 59 0.05 -7.14 -9.39
CA GLY A 59 -0.24 -8.55 -9.19
C GLY A 59 0.74 -9.29 -8.29
N GLY A 60 1.52 -8.59 -7.45
CA GLY A 60 2.47 -9.25 -6.55
C GLY A 60 3.80 -9.64 -7.21
N ALA A 61 4.15 -9.00 -8.33
CA ALA A 61 5.43 -9.19 -9.02
C ALA A 61 6.65 -8.95 -8.12
N HIS A 62 6.48 -8.14 -7.08
CA HIS A 62 7.52 -7.83 -6.10
C HIS A 62 7.20 -8.33 -4.70
N THR A 63 6.43 -9.40 -4.51
CA THR A 63 6.01 -9.90 -3.18
C THR A 63 7.13 -10.07 -2.16
N ARG A 64 8.37 -10.35 -2.60
CA ARG A 64 9.56 -10.39 -1.72
C ARG A 64 10.03 -9.02 -1.23
N PHE A 65 9.65 -7.93 -1.88
CA PHE A 65 10.09 -6.56 -1.57
C PHE A 65 8.93 -5.65 -1.16
N LEU A 66 7.72 -5.91 -1.67
CA LEU A 66 6.56 -5.04 -1.53
C LEU A 66 5.25 -5.82 -1.74
N VAL A 67 4.29 -5.62 -0.83
CA VAL A 67 2.92 -6.13 -0.98
C VAL A 67 1.96 -4.95 -0.98
N ASN A 68 1.57 -4.54 -2.19
CA ASN A 68 0.66 -3.41 -2.41
C ASN A 68 -0.82 -3.81 -2.40
N SER A 69 -1.14 -5.11 -2.40
CA SER A 69 -2.51 -5.62 -2.41
C SER A 69 -3.32 -5.27 -1.17
N VAL A 70 -2.67 -4.80 -0.10
CA VAL A 70 -3.32 -4.32 1.13
C VAL A 70 -4.02 -2.98 0.96
N TRP A 71 -3.78 -2.26 -0.15
CA TRP A 71 -4.28 -0.90 -0.34
C TRP A 71 -5.80 -0.74 -0.16
N PRO A 72 -6.70 -1.67 -0.59
CA PRO A 72 -8.14 -1.49 -0.41
C PRO A 72 -8.54 -1.48 1.07
N VAL A 73 -7.91 -2.36 1.86
CA VAL A 73 -8.14 -2.48 3.30
C VAL A 73 -7.62 -1.24 4.01
N TYR A 74 -6.39 -0.83 3.70
CA TYR A 74 -5.83 0.40 4.26
C TYR A 74 -6.66 1.63 3.87
N PHE A 75 -7.15 1.71 2.63
CA PHE A 75 -7.96 2.83 2.18
C PHE A 75 -9.27 2.94 2.95
N LEU A 76 -10.02 1.84 3.09
CA LEU A 76 -11.26 1.84 3.85
C LEU A 76 -11.05 2.08 5.35
N ALA A 77 -10.04 1.46 5.96
CA ALA A 77 -9.76 1.62 7.39
C ALA A 77 -9.20 3.01 7.72
N HIS A 78 -8.05 3.36 7.15
CA HIS A 78 -7.36 4.61 7.46
C HIS A 78 -8.09 5.82 6.89
N TRP A 79 -8.33 5.87 5.57
CA TRP A 79 -8.83 7.10 4.94
C TRP A 79 -10.32 7.33 5.14
N ILE A 80 -11.13 6.26 5.19
CA ILE A 80 -12.59 6.40 5.25
C ILE A 80 -13.10 6.30 6.68
N ARG A 81 -12.79 5.22 7.42
CA ARG A 81 -13.26 5.05 8.79
C ARG A 81 -12.56 6.01 9.76
N ASP A 82 -11.22 6.06 9.74
CA ASP A 82 -10.46 6.77 10.78
C ASP A 82 -10.29 8.28 10.50
N ASN A 83 -10.23 8.67 9.22
CA ASN A 83 -10.00 10.06 8.80
C ASN A 83 -11.21 10.73 8.13
N GLU A 84 -12.31 10.00 7.89
CA GLU A 84 -13.55 10.52 7.31
C GLU A 84 -13.32 11.34 6.01
N LEU A 85 -12.33 10.96 5.20
CA LEU A 85 -11.87 11.76 4.06
C LEU A 85 -12.96 12.01 3.01
N MET A 86 -13.88 11.05 2.85
CA MET A 86 -15.05 11.12 1.97
C MET A 86 -16.11 10.13 2.44
N THR A 87 -17.32 10.19 1.88
CA THR A 87 -18.37 9.22 2.25
C THR A 87 -18.00 7.80 1.78
N LEU A 88 -18.58 6.80 2.43
CA LEU A 88 -18.35 5.40 2.07
C LEU A 88 -18.79 5.09 0.63
N GLU A 89 -19.87 5.71 0.15
CA GLU A 89 -20.34 5.57 -1.23
C GLU A 89 -19.33 6.16 -2.23
N GLN A 90 -18.72 7.30 -1.91
CA GLN A 90 -17.66 7.91 -2.73
C GLN A 90 -16.41 7.02 -2.78
N ALA A 91 -16.03 6.44 -1.63
CA ALA A 91 -14.93 5.49 -1.55
C ALA A 91 -15.18 4.26 -2.45
N HIS A 92 -16.36 3.64 -2.35
CA HIS A 92 -16.73 2.50 -3.20
C HIS A 92 -16.86 2.88 -4.67
N GLN A 93 -17.33 4.08 -4.99
CA GLN A 93 -17.32 4.57 -6.37
C GLN A 93 -15.90 4.59 -6.93
N LYS A 94 -14.92 5.12 -6.16
CA LYS A 94 -13.51 5.17 -6.58
C LYS A 94 -12.86 3.80 -6.72
N MET A 95 -13.24 2.83 -5.88
CA MET A 95 -12.66 1.48 -5.86
C MET A 95 -13.31 0.50 -6.85
N SER A 96 -14.57 0.73 -7.23
CA SER A 96 -15.39 -0.28 -7.93
C SER A 96 -15.99 0.27 -9.23
N ALA A 97 -16.90 1.23 -9.14
CA ALA A 97 -17.62 1.72 -10.32
C ALA A 97 -16.71 2.53 -11.27
N LEU A 98 -15.81 3.35 -10.74
CA LEU A 98 -14.87 4.15 -11.51
C LEU A 98 -13.91 3.29 -12.35
N PRO A 99 -13.16 2.32 -11.78
CA PRO A 99 -12.29 1.46 -12.57
C PRO A 99 -13.04 0.61 -13.59
N ALA A 100 -14.23 0.11 -13.23
CA ALA A 100 -15.06 -0.61 -14.19
C ALA A 100 -15.46 0.26 -15.38
N ALA A 101 -15.78 1.55 -15.14
CA ALA A 101 -16.19 2.48 -16.18
C ALA A 101 -15.06 2.82 -17.15
N PHE A 102 -13.86 3.20 -16.68
CA PHE A 102 -12.77 3.59 -17.58
C PHE A 102 -12.03 2.39 -18.20
N SER A 103 -12.14 1.20 -17.60
CA SER A 103 -11.53 -0.04 -18.12
C SER A 103 -12.49 -0.86 -18.98
N ASP A 104 -13.68 -0.33 -19.26
CA ASP A 104 -14.72 -0.97 -20.07
C ASP A 104 -15.22 -2.34 -19.55
N MET A 105 -15.21 -2.55 -18.23
CA MET A 105 -15.68 -3.78 -17.60
C MET A 105 -17.21 -3.79 -17.54
N LYS A 106 -17.86 -4.19 -18.65
CA LYS A 106 -19.31 -4.19 -18.79
C LYS A 106 -19.99 -5.08 -17.74
N GLY A 107 -21.01 -4.52 -17.09
CA GLY A 107 -21.80 -5.21 -16.06
C GLY A 107 -21.01 -5.52 -14.78
N ARG A 108 -19.95 -4.77 -14.48
CA ARG A 108 -19.15 -4.92 -13.24
C ARG A 108 -19.02 -3.59 -12.52
N GLY A 109 -18.60 -3.65 -11.26
CA GLY A 109 -18.30 -2.48 -10.44
C GLY A 109 -19.52 -1.83 -9.76
N THR A 110 -20.73 -2.29 -10.07
CA THR A 110 -21.99 -1.86 -9.43
C THR A 110 -22.84 -3.05 -8.99
N LEU A 111 -23.70 -2.84 -7.99
CA LEU A 111 -24.70 -3.82 -7.57
C LEU A 111 -26.02 -3.52 -8.27
N ARG A 112 -26.25 -4.16 -9.43
CA ARG A 112 -27.48 -4.03 -10.22
C ARG A 112 -27.95 -5.38 -10.73
N VAL A 113 -29.26 -5.52 -10.93
CA VAL A 113 -29.83 -6.72 -11.55
C VAL A 113 -29.27 -6.85 -12.97
N GLY A 114 -28.69 -8.01 -13.27
CA GLY A 114 -28.07 -8.32 -14.57
C GLY A 114 -26.55 -8.10 -14.63
N ASP A 115 -25.95 -7.43 -13.63
CA ASP A 115 -24.50 -7.33 -13.49
C ASP A 115 -23.90 -8.65 -12.96
N TRP A 116 -22.58 -8.80 -13.10
CA TRP A 116 -21.83 -9.90 -12.49
C TRP A 116 -21.88 -9.80 -10.96
N ALA A 117 -21.94 -10.95 -10.30
CA ALA A 117 -22.05 -11.06 -8.84
C ALA A 117 -20.70 -10.87 -8.10
N ASP A 118 -19.96 -9.82 -8.43
CA ASP A 118 -18.72 -9.46 -7.73
C ASP A 118 -19.06 -8.67 -6.46
N VAL A 119 -19.12 -9.35 -5.31
CA VAL A 119 -19.56 -8.75 -4.03
C VAL A 119 -18.50 -8.95 -2.96
N MET A 120 -18.21 -7.88 -2.21
CA MET A 120 -17.40 -7.92 -0.99
C MET A 120 -18.29 -7.62 0.21
N ILE A 121 -18.24 -8.48 1.23
CA ILE A 121 -18.91 -8.28 2.51
C ILE A 121 -17.83 -8.21 3.57
N TYR A 122 -17.84 -7.16 4.39
CA TYR A 122 -16.85 -6.95 5.43
C TYR A 122 -17.48 -6.19 6.61
N ASN A 123 -16.89 -6.35 7.80
CA ASN A 123 -17.24 -5.57 8.98
C ASN A 123 -16.32 -4.35 9.06
N MET A 124 -16.87 -3.13 8.95
CA MET A 124 -16.07 -1.89 8.96
C MET A 124 -15.32 -1.68 10.28
N GLU A 125 -15.92 -2.08 11.41
CA GLU A 125 -15.33 -1.88 12.73
C GLU A 125 -14.11 -2.77 12.96
N GLU A 126 -14.08 -3.95 12.33
CA GLU A 126 -12.98 -4.93 12.45
C GLU A 126 -12.00 -4.87 11.26
N LEU A 127 -12.26 -4.05 10.24
CA LEU A 127 -11.43 -3.98 9.05
C LEU A 127 -10.06 -3.36 9.35
N GLY A 128 -8.97 -4.05 9.02
CA GLY A 128 -7.62 -3.55 9.28
C GLY A 128 -6.53 -4.49 8.84
N LEU A 129 -5.29 -4.10 9.11
CA LEU A 129 -4.11 -4.94 8.88
C LEU A 129 -3.95 -5.90 10.06
N LEU A 130 -3.58 -7.16 9.79
CA LEU A 130 -3.31 -8.16 10.82
C LEU A 130 -2.01 -7.89 11.60
N TYR A 131 -1.09 -7.14 11.00
CA TYR A 131 0.22 -6.81 11.55
C TYR A 131 0.46 -5.31 11.44
N ASP A 132 1.12 -4.75 12.45
CA ASP A 132 1.46 -3.32 12.49
C ASP A 132 2.56 -2.93 11.49
N LYS A 133 3.32 -3.92 11.01
CA LYS A 133 4.38 -3.76 10.02
C LYS A 133 4.42 -4.97 9.07
N PRO A 134 4.96 -4.81 7.85
CA PRO A 134 5.21 -5.93 6.96
C PRO A 134 6.02 -7.02 7.66
N ARG A 135 5.70 -8.27 7.36
CA ARG A 135 6.44 -9.46 7.80
C ARG A 135 6.94 -10.20 6.58
N PHE A 136 8.22 -10.54 6.57
CA PHE A 136 8.79 -11.45 5.60
C PHE A 136 8.52 -12.88 6.05
N GLU A 137 7.85 -13.64 5.20
CA GLU A 137 7.49 -15.02 5.45
C GLU A 137 8.04 -15.90 4.31
N THR A 138 8.31 -17.17 4.62
CA THR A 138 8.87 -18.17 3.67
C THR A 138 7.86 -19.29 3.42
N ASP A 139 6.59 -18.92 3.31
CA ASP A 139 5.43 -19.82 3.27
C ASP A 139 4.79 -19.95 1.88
N PHE A 140 5.46 -19.47 0.82
CA PHE A 140 5.02 -19.70 -0.55
C PHE A 140 4.96 -21.21 -0.86
N PRO A 141 3.89 -21.70 -1.50
CA PRO A 141 3.82 -23.09 -1.93
C PRO A 141 4.97 -23.39 -2.90
N GLY A 142 5.78 -24.40 -2.55
CA GLY A 142 6.87 -24.93 -3.38
C GLY A 142 6.38 -25.88 -4.47
#